data_AF-A0A954F299-F1
#
_entry.id   AF-A0A954F299-F1
#
_cell.length_a   1.000
_cell.length_b   1.000
_cell.length_c   1.000
_cell.angle_alpha   90.00
_cell.angle_beta   90.00
_cell.angle_gamma   90.00
#
_symmetry.space_group_name_H-M   'P 1'
#
loop_
_entity.id
_entity.type
_entity.pdbx_description
1 polymer ?
#
loop_
_entity_poly.entity_id
_entity_poly.type
_entity_poly.pdbx_seq_one_letter_code
_entity_poly.pdbx_strand_id
1 'polypeptide(L)'
;VSRDLNGFTPGHLAELSAVFFYTTGEVPIPEEGRAALQAFVEKGGGFVGAHCATDTFYEWPWYVSMIGGQFDGHPWNSESTVGIKVEDTQHPSTRHLGEGFTITDEIYQHKEPYSRELQHLLMSLDTEKTPMDVEGIHRTDGDFGLSWTRRQGKGRVFYTALGHRPDVWQDARFRQHLVEGALWTCAR
;
A
#
# COMPACT_ATOMS: atom_id res chain seq x y z
N VAL A 1 7.80 12.70 10.21
CA VAL A 1 8.46 11.37 10.15
C VAL A 1 9.05 11.09 11.52
N SER A 2 8.52 10.11 12.25
CA SER A 2 9.07 9.70 13.54
C SER A 2 9.93 8.45 13.35
N ARG A 3 11.02 8.36 14.11
CA ARG A 3 11.82 7.13 14.26
C ARG A 3 11.59 6.47 15.63
N ASP A 4 10.71 7.05 16.44
CA ASP A 4 10.39 6.54 17.77
C ASP A 4 9.28 5.49 17.68
N LEU A 5 9.68 4.23 17.83
CA LEU A 5 8.78 3.07 17.81
C LEU A 5 7.95 2.95 19.09
N ASN A 6 8.27 3.71 20.14
CA ASN A 6 7.46 3.80 21.36
C ASN A 6 6.34 4.85 21.22
N GLY A 7 6.30 5.58 20.11
CA GLY A 7 5.30 6.61 19.85
C GLY A 7 3.88 6.07 19.64
N PHE A 8 3.70 4.75 19.47
CA PHE A 8 2.39 4.12 19.32
C PHE A 8 1.67 3.99 20.67
N THR A 9 1.37 5.12 21.31
CA THR A 9 0.54 5.15 22.52
C THR A 9 -0.90 5.54 22.18
N PRO A 10 -1.91 5.11 22.96
CA PRO A 10 -3.29 5.53 22.73
C PRO A 10 -3.46 7.06 22.72
N GLY A 11 -2.73 7.78 23.59
CA GLY A 11 -2.78 9.23 23.68
C GLY A 11 -2.27 9.90 22.41
N HIS A 12 -1.07 9.52 21.95
CA HIS A 12 -0.50 10.10 20.73
C HIS A 12 -1.33 9.73 19.48
N LEU A 13 -1.79 8.48 19.36
CA LEU A 13 -2.61 8.05 18.23
C LEU A 13 -3.97 8.79 18.18
N ALA A 14 -4.53 9.19 19.33
CA ALA A 14 -5.78 9.96 19.35
C ALA A 14 -5.64 11.36 18.73
N GLU A 15 -4.43 11.91 18.65
CA GLU A 15 -4.12 13.20 18.02
C GLU A 15 -3.96 13.09 16.49
N LEU A 16 -3.86 11.86 15.96
CA LEU A 16 -3.60 11.62 14.54
C LEU A 16 -4.89 11.30 13.78
N SER A 17 -4.95 11.71 12.51
CA SER A 17 -5.97 11.26 11.58
C SER A 17 -5.61 9.94 10.91
N ALA A 18 -4.32 9.73 10.64
CA ALA A 18 -3.80 8.51 10.05
C ALA A 18 -2.34 8.27 10.44
N VAL A 19 -1.88 7.04 10.29
CA VAL A 19 -0.45 6.66 10.31
C VAL A 19 0.03 6.30 8.91
N PHE A 20 1.30 6.60 8.61
CA PHE A 20 1.94 6.28 7.35
C PHE A 20 3.08 5.30 7.55
N PHE A 21 3.04 4.17 6.84
CA PHE A 21 4.03 3.11 6.91
C PHE A 21 4.79 3.01 5.57
N TYR A 22 6.11 3.08 5.70
CA TYR A 22 7.11 2.78 4.67
C TYR A 22 8.23 2.02 5.39
N THR A 23 7.91 0.80 5.79
CA THR A 23 8.70 -0.07 6.67
C THR A 23 8.82 -1.45 6.03
N THR A 24 9.75 -2.29 6.52
CA THR A 24 9.93 -3.68 6.09
C THR A 24 10.26 -4.55 7.31
N GLY A 25 9.97 -5.85 7.21
CA GLY A 25 10.22 -6.87 8.21
C GLY A 25 9.38 -6.75 9.47
N GLU A 26 9.86 -7.37 10.54
CA GLU A 26 9.27 -7.26 11.88
C GLU A 26 9.78 -5.98 12.56
N VAL A 27 8.99 -4.90 12.45
CA VAL A 27 9.34 -3.63 13.09
C VAL A 27 9.22 -3.80 14.61
N PRO A 28 10.22 -3.41 15.42
CA PRO A 28 10.19 -3.66 16.87
C PRO A 28 9.30 -2.64 17.63
N ILE A 29 8.03 -2.53 17.23
CA ILE A 29 6.98 -1.86 17.98
C ILE A 29 6.58 -2.78 19.14
N PRO A 30 6.61 -2.30 20.41
CA PRO A 30 6.16 -3.08 21.56
C PRO A 30 4.74 -3.62 21.39
N GLU A 31 4.41 -4.71 22.09
CA GLU A 31 3.08 -5.35 22.00
C GLU A 31 1.95 -4.38 22.32
N GLU A 32 2.12 -3.55 23.34
CA GLU A 32 1.16 -2.51 23.71
C GLU A 32 0.99 -1.47 22.60
N GLY A 33 2.07 -1.16 21.88
CA GLY A 33 2.04 -0.26 20.73
C GLY A 33 1.31 -0.86 19.53
N ARG A 34 1.52 -2.16 19.27
CA ARG A 34 0.78 -2.91 18.24
C ARG A 34 -0.71 -2.96 18.60
N ALA A 35 -1.06 -3.26 19.85
CA ALA A 35 -2.44 -3.25 20.32
C ALA A 35 -3.09 -1.85 20.22
N ALA A 36 -2.35 -0.78 20.53
CA ALA A 36 -2.81 0.59 20.39
C ALA A 36 -3.06 0.98 18.93
N LEU A 37 -2.14 0.62 18.02
CA LEU A 37 -2.30 0.83 16.57
C LEU A 37 -3.53 0.08 16.03
N GLN A 38 -3.70 -1.18 16.43
CA GLN A 38 -4.87 -1.97 16.06
C GLN A 38 -6.16 -1.28 16.53
N ALA A 39 -6.24 -0.92 17.82
CA ALA A 39 -7.41 -0.24 18.35
C ALA A 39 -7.68 1.12 17.67
N PHE A 40 -6.64 1.86 17.28
CA PHE A 40 -6.76 3.12 16.56
C PHE A 40 -7.44 2.93 15.20
N VAL A 41 -6.96 1.99 14.37
CA VAL A 41 -7.53 1.72 13.06
C VAL A 41 -8.95 1.18 13.18
N GLU A 42 -9.19 0.20 14.06
CA GLU A 42 -10.52 -0.39 14.29
C GLU A 42 -11.57 0.66 14.69
N LYS A 43 -11.16 1.72 15.40
CA LYS A 43 -12.03 2.81 15.87
C LYS A 43 -12.20 3.95 14.87
N GLY A 44 -11.54 3.92 13.71
CA GLY A 44 -11.72 4.93 12.66
C GLY A 44 -10.46 5.71 12.31
N GLY A 45 -9.32 5.39 12.92
CA GLY A 45 -8.03 5.90 12.49
C GLY A 45 -7.66 5.41 11.09
N GLY A 46 -7.00 6.27 10.32
CA GLY A 46 -6.54 5.93 8.98
C GLY A 46 -5.20 5.18 8.97
N PHE A 47 -5.01 4.29 7.99
CA PHE A 47 -3.72 3.67 7.71
C PHE A 47 -3.34 3.89 6.26
N VAL A 48 -2.12 4.38 6.03
CA VAL A 48 -1.55 4.60 4.70
C VAL A 48 -0.27 3.77 4.59
N GLY A 49 -0.22 2.85 3.65
CA GLY A 49 0.99 2.07 3.33
C GLY A 49 1.53 2.44 1.96
N ALA A 50 2.86 2.51 1.83
CA ALA A 50 3.52 2.63 0.52
C ALA A 50 4.62 1.59 0.37
N HIS A 51 4.77 1.07 -0.85
CA HIS A 51 5.78 0.13 -1.29
C HIS A 51 6.02 -1.03 -0.30
N CYS A 52 7.09 -0.97 0.49
CA CYS A 52 7.50 -1.99 1.45
C CYS A 52 6.49 -2.25 2.58
N ALA A 53 5.43 -1.45 2.73
CA ALA A 53 4.43 -1.66 3.77
C ALA A 53 3.77 -3.07 3.76
N THR A 54 3.65 -3.74 2.59
CA THR A 54 3.17 -5.15 2.51
C THR A 54 4.24 -6.20 2.82
N ASP A 55 5.49 -5.77 2.93
CA ASP A 55 6.65 -6.53 3.41
C ASP A 55 6.91 -6.25 4.91
N THR A 56 5.86 -5.89 5.67
CA THR A 56 5.94 -5.60 7.11
C THR A 56 5.06 -6.56 7.92
N PHE A 57 5.51 -6.98 9.10
CA PHE A 57 4.74 -7.74 10.10
C PHE A 57 4.11 -9.05 9.59
N TYR A 58 4.95 -9.94 9.06
CA TYR A 58 4.57 -11.28 8.62
C TYR A 58 3.94 -12.11 9.75
N GLU A 59 4.41 -11.93 10.97
CA GLU A 59 3.96 -12.70 12.15
C GLU A 59 2.74 -12.10 12.84
N TRP A 60 2.16 -11.01 12.33
CA TRP A 60 0.99 -10.36 12.91
C TRP A 60 -0.22 -10.47 11.96
N PRO A 61 -1.06 -11.51 12.10
CA PRO A 61 -2.16 -11.77 11.17
C PRO A 61 -3.15 -10.61 11.01
N TRP A 62 -3.35 -9.81 12.06
CA TRP A 62 -4.20 -8.64 11.99
C TRP A 62 -3.64 -7.58 11.03
N TYR A 63 -2.33 -7.31 11.05
CA TYR A 63 -1.71 -6.35 10.14
C TYR A 63 -1.82 -6.83 8.69
N VAL A 64 -1.50 -8.10 8.44
CA VAL A 64 -1.58 -8.73 7.12
C VAL A 64 -3.01 -8.66 6.57
N SER A 65 -4.02 -8.94 7.41
CA SER A 65 -5.44 -8.81 7.04
C SER A 65 -5.86 -7.35 6.75
N MET A 66 -5.44 -6.41 7.61
CA MET A 66 -5.74 -4.99 7.47
C MET A 66 -5.16 -4.42 6.17
N ILE A 67 -3.87 -4.65 5.90
CA ILE A 67 -3.22 -4.12 4.70
C ILE A 67 -3.70 -4.84 3.45
N GLY A 68 -4.11 -6.10 3.56
CA GLY A 68 -4.90 -6.79 2.54
C GLY A 68 -4.10 -7.54 1.49
N GLY A 69 -2.79 -7.72 1.70
CA GLY A 69 -1.89 -8.50 0.84
C GLY A 69 -0.51 -8.57 1.46
N GLN A 70 0.22 -9.66 1.21
CA GLN A 70 1.59 -9.84 1.70
C GLN A 70 2.56 -9.91 0.54
N PHE A 71 3.75 -9.33 0.69
CA PHE A 71 4.82 -9.42 -0.29
C PHE A 71 5.12 -10.88 -0.65
N ASP A 72 5.25 -11.14 -1.96
CA ASP A 72 5.61 -12.45 -2.50
C ASP A 72 6.66 -12.34 -3.61
N GLY A 73 7.54 -11.34 -3.50
CA GLY A 73 8.60 -11.10 -4.47
C GLY A 73 8.36 -9.88 -5.35
N HIS A 74 9.38 -9.59 -6.14
CA HIS A 74 9.52 -8.38 -6.96
C HIS A 74 10.07 -8.74 -8.35
N PRO A 75 9.26 -9.41 -9.20
CA PRO A 75 9.71 -9.88 -10.52
C PRO A 75 10.20 -8.73 -11.43
N TRP A 76 9.67 -7.53 -11.21
CA TRP A 76 10.09 -6.30 -11.85
C TRP A 76 10.92 -5.48 -10.88
N ASN A 77 12.24 -5.50 -11.08
CA ASN A 77 13.20 -4.80 -10.22
C ASN A 77 13.19 -3.27 -10.43
N SER A 78 13.99 -2.55 -9.65
CA SER A 78 14.06 -1.09 -9.65
C SER A 78 14.40 -0.43 -10.99
N GLU A 79 14.93 -1.15 -11.99
CA GLU A 79 15.20 -0.61 -13.33
C GLU A 79 14.14 -1.04 -14.37
N SER A 80 13.14 -1.80 -13.95
CA SER A 80 12.05 -2.27 -14.81
C SER A 80 11.08 -1.14 -15.10
N THR A 81 10.73 -0.96 -16.36
CA THR A 81 9.63 -0.07 -16.77
C THR A 81 8.38 -0.91 -17.01
N VAL A 82 7.32 -0.63 -16.26
CA VAL A 82 6.06 -1.37 -16.32
C VAL A 82 4.91 -0.47 -16.77
N GLY A 83 3.86 -1.09 -17.28
CA GLY A 83 2.58 -0.45 -17.50
C GLY A 83 1.70 -0.55 -16.27
N ILE A 84 0.99 0.52 -15.95
CA ILE A 84 0.00 0.60 -14.88
C ILE A 84 -1.36 0.86 -15.53
N LYS A 85 -2.36 0.06 -15.15
CA LYS A 85 -3.76 0.26 -15.47
C LYS A 85 -4.46 0.92 -14.28
N VAL A 86 -5.27 1.94 -14.53
CA VAL A 86 -6.12 2.56 -13.50
C VAL A 86 -7.46 1.84 -13.47
N GLU A 87 -7.78 1.20 -12.34
CA GLU A 87 -9.01 0.41 -12.18
C GLU A 87 -10.22 1.27 -11.78
N ASP A 88 -9.99 2.33 -11.00
CA ASP A 88 -11.01 3.35 -10.66
C ASP A 88 -10.50 4.73 -11.07
N THR A 89 -11.08 5.32 -12.12
CA THR A 89 -10.73 6.66 -12.60
C THR A 89 -11.48 7.79 -11.90
N GLN A 90 -12.36 7.48 -10.95
CA GLN A 90 -13.14 8.45 -10.18
C GLN A 90 -12.57 8.68 -8.78
N HIS A 91 -11.84 7.71 -8.23
CA HIS A 91 -11.23 7.86 -6.91
C HIS A 91 -10.28 9.08 -6.85
N PRO A 92 -10.29 9.88 -5.77
CA PRO A 92 -9.45 11.08 -5.66
C PRO A 92 -7.96 10.84 -5.91
N SER A 93 -7.45 9.67 -5.52
CA SER A 93 -6.03 9.31 -5.69
C SER A 93 -5.65 8.91 -7.11
N THR A 94 -6.60 8.68 -8.02
CA THR A 94 -6.31 8.14 -9.36
C THR A 94 -6.97 8.90 -10.49
N ARG A 95 -7.96 9.76 -10.20
CA ARG A 95 -8.68 10.55 -11.22
C ARG A 95 -7.80 11.43 -12.12
N HIS A 96 -6.61 11.81 -11.68
CA HIS A 96 -5.65 12.60 -12.46
C HIS A 96 -4.72 11.76 -13.34
N LEU A 97 -4.76 10.43 -13.24
CA LEU A 97 -3.84 9.52 -13.92
C LEU A 97 -4.33 9.05 -15.30
N GLY A 98 -5.58 9.36 -15.66
CA GLY A 98 -6.22 8.83 -16.88
C GLY A 98 -6.50 7.34 -16.75
N GLU A 99 -6.46 6.61 -17.87
CA GLU A 99 -6.73 5.16 -17.91
C GLU A 99 -5.50 4.31 -17.50
N GLY A 100 -4.32 4.90 -17.48
CA GLY A 100 -3.08 4.20 -17.23
C GLY A 100 -1.84 5.03 -17.59
N PHE A 101 -0.68 4.55 -17.16
CA PHE A 101 0.61 5.21 -17.40
C PHE A 101 1.75 4.20 -17.30
N THR A 102 2.95 4.57 -17.76
CA THR A 102 4.17 3.80 -17.50
C THR A 102 5.00 4.44 -16.41
N ILE A 103 5.71 3.60 -15.66
CA ILE A 103 6.62 4.01 -14.60
C ILE A 103 7.80 3.04 -14.52
N THR A 104 8.99 3.57 -14.20
CA THR A 104 10.15 2.77 -13.82
C THR A 104 10.20 2.72 -12.31
N ASP A 105 10.04 1.53 -11.71
CA ASP A 105 10.05 1.32 -10.26
C ASP A 105 10.23 -0.18 -9.93
N GLU A 106 10.53 -0.52 -8.69
CA GLU A 106 10.45 -1.91 -8.22
C GLU A 106 9.00 -2.26 -7.87
N ILE A 107 8.46 -3.31 -8.51
CA ILE A 107 7.05 -3.69 -8.38
C ILE A 107 6.90 -5.05 -7.72
N TYR A 108 6.07 -5.08 -6.68
CA TYR A 108 5.76 -6.29 -5.94
C TYR A 108 4.62 -7.06 -6.59
N GLN A 109 4.69 -8.38 -6.48
CA GLN A 109 3.50 -9.22 -6.49
C GLN A 109 3.10 -9.56 -5.05
N HIS A 110 1.82 -9.86 -4.85
CA HIS A 110 1.28 -10.18 -3.53
C HIS A 110 0.67 -11.57 -3.49
N LYS A 111 0.87 -12.27 -2.38
CA LYS A 111 0.16 -13.50 -2.03
C LYS A 111 -0.99 -13.21 -1.06
N GLU A 112 -1.62 -14.28 -0.59
CA GLU A 112 -2.68 -14.25 0.42
C GLU A 112 -2.37 -13.27 1.57
N PRO A 113 -3.34 -12.46 2.03
CA PRO A 113 -4.78 -12.52 1.71
C PRO A 113 -5.19 -11.62 0.54
N TYR A 114 -4.27 -11.28 -0.37
CA TYR A 114 -4.60 -10.47 -1.54
C TYR A 114 -5.73 -11.13 -2.35
N SER A 115 -6.77 -10.36 -2.59
CA SER A 115 -7.83 -10.69 -3.55
C SER A 115 -8.45 -9.41 -4.07
N ARG A 116 -8.59 -9.28 -5.39
CA ARG A 116 -9.32 -8.17 -6.01
C ARG A 116 -10.75 -8.03 -5.51
N GLU A 117 -11.41 -9.12 -5.10
CA GLU A 117 -12.80 -9.09 -4.64
C GLU A 117 -12.94 -8.55 -3.22
N LEU A 118 -11.91 -8.69 -2.39
CA LEU A 118 -11.87 -8.20 -1.01
C LEU A 118 -11.37 -6.75 -0.92
N GLN A 119 -11.01 -6.16 -2.05
CA GLN A 119 -10.32 -4.88 -2.15
C GLN A 119 -11.06 -3.96 -3.12
N HIS A 120 -11.03 -2.66 -2.85
CA HIS A 120 -11.34 -1.70 -3.89
C HIS A 120 -10.05 -1.33 -4.61
N LEU A 121 -9.77 -2.01 -5.73
CA LEU A 121 -8.57 -1.76 -6.53
C LEU A 121 -8.63 -0.36 -7.16
N LEU A 122 -7.50 0.34 -7.07
CA LEU A 122 -7.28 1.65 -7.67
C LEU A 122 -6.35 1.55 -8.88
N MET A 123 -5.32 0.71 -8.78
CA MET A 123 -4.38 0.44 -9.86
C MET A 123 -3.98 -1.03 -9.87
N SER A 124 -3.70 -1.56 -11.05
CA SER A 124 -3.14 -2.88 -11.31
C SER A 124 -2.02 -2.80 -12.33
N LEU A 125 -1.20 -3.84 -12.43
CA LEU A 125 -0.21 -3.98 -13.48
C LEU A 125 -0.92 -4.19 -14.82
N ASP A 126 -0.57 -3.40 -15.83
CA ASP A 126 -0.98 -3.65 -17.21
C ASP A 126 -0.03 -4.69 -17.81
N THR A 127 -0.46 -5.96 -17.81
CA THR A 127 0.36 -7.09 -18.28
C THR A 127 0.62 -7.06 -19.79
N GLU A 128 -0.20 -6.35 -20.58
CA GLU A 128 0.04 -6.15 -22.02
C GLU A 128 1.14 -5.12 -22.28
N LYS A 129 1.38 -4.21 -21.33
CA LYS A 129 2.40 -3.16 -21.40
C LYS A 129 3.59 -3.40 -20.47
N THR A 130 3.71 -4.60 -19.92
CA THR A 130 4.76 -4.97 -18.96
C THR A 130 5.52 -6.19 -19.45
N PRO A 131 6.87 -6.25 -19.31
CA PRO A 131 7.62 -7.46 -19.60
C PRO A 131 7.18 -8.61 -18.68
N MET A 132 6.46 -9.59 -19.21
CA MET A 132 5.97 -10.74 -18.44
C MET A 132 6.90 -11.97 -18.52
N ASP A 133 7.88 -11.96 -19.43
CA ASP A 133 8.93 -12.99 -19.53
C ASP A 133 10.08 -12.66 -18.57
N VAL A 134 9.76 -12.66 -17.27
CA VAL A 134 10.70 -12.43 -16.16
C VAL A 134 10.60 -13.56 -15.16
N GLU A 135 11.71 -13.84 -14.49
CA GLU A 135 11.74 -14.86 -13.43
C GLU A 135 11.02 -14.38 -12.15
N GLY A 136 10.56 -15.33 -11.33
CA GLY A 136 10.00 -15.03 -10.01
C GLY A 136 8.53 -14.61 -9.99
N ILE A 137 7.82 -14.62 -11.12
CA ILE A 137 6.35 -14.48 -11.11
C ILE A 137 5.75 -15.76 -10.49
N HIS A 138 5.03 -15.61 -9.38
CA HIS A 138 4.37 -16.71 -8.67
C HIS A 138 2.86 -16.72 -8.89
N ARG A 139 2.24 -15.54 -9.10
CA ARG A 139 0.81 -15.47 -9.40
C ARG A 139 0.50 -16.02 -10.78
N THR A 140 -0.47 -16.90 -10.86
CA THR A 140 -0.88 -17.58 -12.11
C THR A 140 -2.21 -17.08 -12.67
N ASP A 141 -2.94 -16.26 -11.91
CA ASP A 141 -4.23 -15.69 -12.32
C ASP A 141 -4.10 -14.39 -13.15
N GLY A 142 -2.87 -13.89 -13.29
CA GLY A 142 -2.57 -12.68 -14.04
C GLY A 142 -3.03 -11.38 -13.37
N ASP A 143 -3.46 -11.42 -12.10
CA ASP A 143 -3.96 -10.27 -11.36
C ASP A 143 -2.89 -9.71 -10.42
N PHE A 144 -2.34 -8.55 -10.75
CA PHE A 144 -1.31 -7.89 -9.93
C PHE A 144 -1.82 -6.52 -9.49
N GLY A 145 -2.56 -6.48 -8.39
CA GLY A 145 -3.02 -5.21 -7.81
C GLY A 145 -1.84 -4.42 -7.25
N LEU A 146 -1.79 -3.13 -7.58
CA LEU A 146 -0.69 -2.23 -7.23
C LEU A 146 -1.12 -1.10 -6.31
N SER A 147 -2.41 -0.79 -6.24
CA SER A 147 -2.94 0.12 -5.24
C SER A 147 -4.39 -0.22 -4.96
N TRP A 148 -4.79 -0.08 -3.71
CA TRP A 148 -6.15 -0.39 -3.28
C TRP A 148 -6.53 0.40 -2.03
N THR A 149 -7.85 0.41 -1.79
CA THR A 149 -8.41 0.82 -0.52
C THR A 149 -9.20 -0.32 0.12
N ARG A 150 -9.24 -0.32 1.45
CA ARG A 150 -10.00 -1.28 2.26
C ARG A 150 -10.57 -0.60 3.50
N ARG A 151 -11.52 -1.29 4.14
CA ARG A 151 -12.01 -0.97 5.49
C ARG A 151 -11.46 -2.00 6.47
N GLN A 152 -10.99 -1.52 7.62
CA GLN A 152 -10.65 -2.35 8.77
C GLN A 152 -11.38 -1.77 9.99
N GLY A 153 -12.35 -2.50 10.52
CA GLY A 153 -13.31 -1.92 11.47
C GLY A 153 -13.97 -0.67 10.90
N LYS A 154 -13.81 0.46 11.59
CA LYS A 154 -14.27 1.78 11.12
C LYS A 154 -13.20 2.54 10.32
N GLY A 155 -11.94 2.09 10.36
CA GLY A 155 -10.81 2.74 9.71
C GLY A 155 -10.82 2.64 8.20
N ARG A 156 -10.14 3.60 7.56
CA ARG A 156 -9.81 3.56 6.12
C ARG A 156 -8.36 3.14 5.96
N VAL A 157 -8.12 2.21 5.04
CA VAL A 157 -6.79 1.75 4.67
C VAL A 157 -6.56 2.09 3.20
N PHE A 158 -5.44 2.74 2.91
CA PHE A 158 -4.94 2.98 1.55
C PHE A 158 -3.56 2.35 1.42
N TYR A 159 -3.33 1.65 0.31
CA TYR A 159 -2.02 1.10 -0.02
C TYR A 159 -1.66 1.42 -1.48
N THR A 160 -0.37 1.65 -1.73
CA THR A 160 0.22 1.71 -3.06
C THR A 160 1.56 0.97 -3.07
N ALA A 161 1.82 0.14 -4.07
CA ALA A 161 3.06 -0.62 -4.24
C ALA A 161 4.20 0.22 -4.81
N LEU A 162 3.87 1.40 -5.35
CA LEU A 162 4.83 2.34 -5.91
C LEU A 162 5.60 3.07 -4.81
N GLY A 163 6.81 3.51 -5.15
CA GLY A 163 7.63 4.39 -4.31
C GLY A 163 8.97 3.80 -3.89
N HIS A 164 9.52 2.80 -4.59
CA HIS A 164 10.86 2.30 -4.29
C HIS A 164 11.93 3.34 -4.62
N ARG A 165 11.93 3.83 -5.86
CA ARG A 165 13.00 4.69 -6.35
C ARG A 165 12.87 6.14 -5.88
N PRO A 166 13.98 6.86 -5.63
CA PRO A 166 13.95 8.27 -5.24
C PRO A 166 13.29 9.22 -6.24
N ASP A 167 13.38 8.95 -7.54
CA ASP A 167 12.79 9.75 -8.62
C ASP A 167 11.26 9.60 -8.68
N VAL A 168 10.71 8.44 -8.31
CA VAL A 168 9.26 8.24 -8.17
C VAL A 168 8.66 9.22 -7.14
N TRP A 169 9.37 9.50 -6.04
CA TRP A 169 8.96 10.50 -5.06
C TRP A 169 8.97 11.95 -5.59
N GLN A 170 9.62 12.21 -6.73
CA GLN A 170 9.60 13.51 -7.40
C GLN A 170 8.54 13.59 -8.50
N ASP A 171 8.01 12.45 -8.96
CA ASP A 171 6.95 12.39 -9.96
C ASP A 171 5.67 13.07 -9.44
N ALA A 172 5.17 14.05 -10.20
CA ALA A 172 3.94 14.77 -9.83
C ALA A 172 2.72 13.85 -9.75
N ARG A 173 2.65 12.84 -10.62
CA ARG A 173 1.55 11.84 -10.67
C ARG A 173 1.54 11.02 -9.38
N PHE A 174 2.69 10.51 -8.97
CA PHE A 174 2.83 9.71 -7.74
C PHE A 174 2.61 10.55 -6.48
N ARG A 175 3.19 11.75 -6.39
CA ARG A 175 2.97 12.64 -5.24
C ARG A 175 1.49 12.97 -5.07
N GLN A 176 0.79 13.30 -6.16
CA GLN A 176 -0.64 13.58 -6.10
C GLN A 176 -1.44 12.33 -5.72
N HIS A 177 -1.10 11.15 -6.26
CA HIS A 177 -1.73 9.88 -5.88
C HIS A 177 -1.59 9.59 -4.38
N LEU A 178 -0.38 9.73 -3.83
CA LEU A 178 -0.10 9.49 -2.41
C LEU A 178 -0.82 10.50 -1.51
N VAL A 179 -0.79 11.80 -1.86
CA VAL A 179 -1.43 12.86 -1.07
C VAL A 179 -2.95 12.69 -1.06
N GLU A 180 -3.57 12.52 -2.21
CA GLU A 180 -5.03 12.36 -2.32
C GLU A 180 -5.49 11.03 -1.68
N GLY A 181 -4.69 9.97 -1.77
CA GLY A 181 -4.92 8.71 -1.05
C GLY A 181 -4.86 8.89 0.47
N ALA A 182 -3.85 9.60 0.97
CA ALA A 182 -3.73 9.92 2.39
C ALA A 182 -4.86 10.83 2.88
N LEU A 183 -5.28 11.82 2.10
CA LEU A 183 -6.41 12.70 2.44
C LEU A 183 -7.73 11.94 2.46
N TRP A 184 -7.97 11.06 1.49
CA TRP A 184 -9.14 10.18 1.49
C TRP A 184 -9.16 9.29 2.74
N THR A 185 -8.02 8.74 3.13
CA THR A 185 -7.87 7.93 4.34
C THR A 185 -8.14 8.73 5.62
N CYS A 186 -7.73 10.00 5.67
CA CYS A 186 -7.97 10.90 6.80
C CYS A 186 -9.41 11.39 6.93
N ALA A 187 -10.22 11.30 5.87
CA ALA A 187 -11.62 11.69 5.96
C ALA A 187 -12.30 10.87 7.06
N ARG A 188 -13.15 11.48 7.88
CA ARG A 188 -13.95 10.82 8.92
C ARG A 188 -15.40 10.78 8.47
#